data_AF-A0A6I3D1F2-F1
#
_entry.id   AF-A0A6I3D1F2-F1
#
_cell.length_a   1.000
_cell.length_b   1.000
_cell.length_c   1.000
_cell.angle_alpha   90.00
_cell.angle_beta   90.00
_cell.angle_gamma   90.00
#
_symmetry.space_group_name_H-M   'P 1'
#
loop_
_entity.id
_entity.type
_entity.pdbx_description
1 polymer ?
#
loop_
_entity_poly.entity_id
_entity_poly.type
_entity_poly.pdbx_seq_one_letter_code
_entity_poly.pdbx_strand_id
1 'polypeptide(L)' 'MSDSNAQMRAVYIISVAAELAGVHPQTLRIYERKGLLEPARTTGGSR' A
#
# COMPACT_ATOMS: atom_id res chain seq x y z
N MET A 1 -13.19 5.84 -27.18
CA MET A 1 -13.08 4.63 -26.32
C MET A 1 -13.21 5.09 -24.88
N SER A 2 -14.24 4.61 -24.18
CA SER A 2 -14.57 4.99 -22.81
C SER A 2 -13.59 4.33 -21.83
N ASP A 3 -12.91 5.13 -21.00
CA ASP A 3 -12.11 4.67 -19.87
C ASP A 3 -13.05 4.03 -18.83
N SER A 4 -13.32 2.75 -19.04
CA SER A 4 -14.11 1.94 -18.13
C SER A 4 -13.34 1.76 -16.83
N ASN A 5 -13.89 2.35 -15.77
CA ASN A 5 -13.67 1.94 -14.41
C ASN A 5 -12.25 2.25 -13.89
N ALA A 6 -12.03 3.53 -13.56
CA ALA A 6 -11.18 3.88 -12.42
C ALA A 6 -11.82 3.31 -11.15
N GLN A 7 -11.83 1.97 -11.06
CA GLN A 7 -12.18 1.18 -9.90
C GLN A 7 -11.50 1.87 -8.72
N MET A 8 -12.33 2.33 -7.78
CA MET A 8 -11.97 2.88 -6.50
C MET A 8 -10.90 1.98 -5.86
N ARG A 9 -9.61 2.23 -6.15
CA ARG A 9 -8.51 1.53 -5.49
C ARG A 9 -8.47 2.11 -4.09
N ALA A 10 -9.15 1.42 -3.17
CA ALA A 10 -9.00 1.68 -1.76
C ALA A 10 -7.51 1.56 -1.43
N VAL A 11 -6.88 2.69 -1.07
CA VAL A 11 -5.51 2.68 -0.59
C VAL A 11 -5.54 2.15 0.83
N TYR A 12 -5.01 0.95 1.02
CA TYR A 12 -4.88 0.36 2.34
C TYR A 12 -3.64 0.88 3.05
N ILE A 13 -3.75 1.14 4.35
CA ILE A 13 -2.58 1.37 5.20
C ILE A 13 -1.74 0.08 5.30
N ILE A 14 -0.43 0.24 5.50
CA ILE A 14 0.55 -0.87 5.50
C ILE A 14 0.21 -1.98 6.51
N SER A 15 -0.50 -1.65 7.61
CA SER A 15 -0.94 -2.63 8.59
C SER A 15 -2.01 -3.58 8.04
N VAL A 16 -2.98 -3.06 7.28
CA VAL A 16 -4.02 -3.88 6.65
C VAL A 16 -3.41 -4.74 5.54
N ALA A 17 -2.50 -4.19 4.75
CA ALA A 17 -1.77 -4.98 3.75
C ALA A 17 -0.97 -6.13 4.39
N ALA A 18 -0.36 -5.89 5.55
CA ALA A 18 0.40 -6.90 6.29
C ALA A 18 -0.50 -8.03 6.82
N GLU A 19 -1.66 -7.67 7.36
CA GLU A 19 -2.67 -8.64 7.82
C GLU A 19 -3.15 -9.52 6.66
N LEU A 20 -3.53 -8.90 5.53
CA LEU A 20 -3.97 -9.62 4.33
C LEU A 20 -2.89 -10.53 3.74
N ALA A 21 -1.63 -10.10 3.81
CA ALA A 21 -0.49 -10.88 3.35
C ALA A 21 0.00 -11.93 4.38
N GLY A 22 -0.58 -11.96 5.59
CA GLY A 22 -0.17 -12.88 6.65
C GLY A 22 1.25 -12.63 7.19
N VAL A 23 1.73 -11.39 7.11
CA VAL A 23 3.08 -11.00 7.56
C VAL A 23 3.01 -9.91 8.62
N HIS A 24 4.08 -9.77 9.40
CA HIS A 24 4.18 -8.68 10.36
C HIS A 24 4.33 -7.32 9.62
N PRO A 25 3.66 -6.23 10.04
CA PRO A 25 3.76 -4.92 9.38
C PRO A 25 5.19 -4.40 9.21
N GLN A 26 6.07 -4.71 10.15
CA GLN A 26 7.48 -4.34 10.07
C GLN A 26 8.21 -5.03 8.91
N THR A 27 7.79 -6.23 8.50
CA THR A 27 8.36 -6.97 7.35
C THR A 27 8.07 -6.23 6.05
N LEU A 28 6.82 -5.78 5.83
CA LEU A 28 6.50 -4.98 4.65
C LEU A 28 7.23 -3.63 4.65
N ARG A 29 7.41 -2.98 5.80
CA ARG A 29 8.23 -1.76 5.91
C ARG A 29 9.71 -1.99 5.56
N ILE A 30 10.25 -3.17 5.85
CA ILE A 30 11.60 -3.55 5.43
C ILE A 30 11.65 -3.66 3.90
N TYR A 31 10.64 -4.25 3.28
CA TYR A 31 10.56 -4.37 1.82
C TYR A 31 10.40 -3.01 1.13
N GLU A 32 9.55 -2.12 1.66
CA GLU A 32 9.44 -0.73 1.20
C GLU A 32 10.79 0.00 1.27
N ARG A 33 11.48 -0.04 2.42
CA ARG A 33 12.80 0.60 2.56
C ARG A 33 13.86 0.02 1.64
N LYS A 34 13.75 -1.26 1.29
CA LYS A 34 14.63 -1.93 0.33
C LYS A 34 14.25 -1.65 -1.13
N GLY A 35 13.17 -0.90 -1.38
CA GLY A 35 12.68 -0.63 -2.74
C GLY A 35 11.97 -1.82 -3.39
N LEU A 36 11.58 -2.83 -2.60
CA LEU A 36 10.84 -4.01 -3.08
C LEU A 36 9.33 -3.77 -3.11
N LEU A 37 8.84 -2.68 -2.52
CA LEU A 37 7.44 -2.27 -2.53
C LEU A 37 7.33 -0.77 -2.84
N GLU A 38 6.33 -0.42 -3.65
CA GLU A 38 5.97 0.97 -3.98
C GLU A 38 4.57 1.28 -3.44
N PRO A 39 4.44 1.68 -2.17
CA PRO A 39 3.14 2.03 -1.62
C PRO A 39 2.63 3.32 -2.26
N ALA A 40 1.32 3.35 -2.52
CA ALA A 40 0.64 4.56 -2.91
C ALA A 40 0.77 5.59 -1.77
N ARG A 41 1.53 6.66 -2.01
CA ARG A 41 1.68 7.74 -1.04
C ARG A 41 0.41 8.60 -1.08
N THR A 42 -0.32 8.66 0.01
CA THR A 42 -1.36 9.68 0.19
C THR A 42 -0.69 11.03 0.44
N THR A 43 -1.25 12.12 -0.08
CA THR A 43 -0.75 13.51 0.05
C THR A 43 -0.88 14.09 1.48
N GLY A 44 -1.04 13.25 2.49
CA GLY A 44 -1.06 13.61 3.91
C GLY A 44 0.12 12.98 4.62
N GLY A 45 1.25 13.66 4.59
CA GLY A 45 2.48 13.21 5.23
C GLY A 45 2.29 12.95 6.73
N SER A 46 2.78 11.79 7.16
CA SER A 46 3.20 11.52 8.54
C SER A 46 2.17 11.82 9.63
N ARG A 47 1.22 10.90 9.82
CA ARG A 47 0.93 10.22 11.09
C ARG A 47 -0.19 9.21 10.96
#